data_AF-A0A3D8IZ21-F1
#
_entry.id   AF-A0A3D8IZ21-F1
#
_cell.length_a   1.000
_cell.length_b   1.000
_cell.length_c   1.000
_cell.angle_alpha   90.00
_cell.angle_beta   90.00
_cell.angle_gamma   90.00
#
_symmetry.space_group_name_H-M   'P 1'
#
loop_
_entity.id
_entity.type
_entity.pdbx_description
1 polymer ?
#
loop_
_entity_poly.entity_id
_entity_poly.type
_entity_poly.pdbx_seq_one_letter_code
_entity_poly.pdbx_strand_id
1 'polypeptide(L)'
;MLNYKQVLNQSIKVGLTVGAVAMLVACSGQDSAKKSKKSKYDQEVEPNARQLAVYKAVGYSIDPQLPPYEPKTLNESARGIAVAYTMPYNCKVLGEVEGKDEAGGKAGPTFEQIREGATNDLRNQAADLVRGGQRLMLSVSKEAMICQVRTKKDKYQEEDCTLWNKLPPNAQILSYRIHANVFECGEK
;
A
#
# COMPACT_ATOMS: atom_id res chain seq x y z
N MET A 1 24.99 13.36 19.64
CA MET A 1 25.48 13.82 18.32
C MET A 1 26.65 12.95 17.91
N LEU A 2 26.48 12.04 16.96
CA LEU A 2 27.58 11.31 16.32
C LEU A 2 27.19 11.01 14.86
N ASN A 3 28.14 11.25 13.97
CA ASN A 3 27.99 11.60 12.56
C ASN A 3 28.35 10.38 11.69
N TYR A 4 27.43 9.94 10.83
CA TYR A 4 27.51 8.68 10.06
C TYR A 4 28.29 8.83 8.75
N LYS A 5 29.55 9.29 8.83
CA LYS A 5 30.47 9.32 7.68
C LYS A 5 31.71 8.51 8.01
N GLN A 6 31.61 7.17 7.87
CA GLN A 6 32.77 6.28 7.70
C GLN A 6 32.32 4.80 7.57
N VAL A 7 31.80 4.38 6.42
CA VAL A 7 31.95 2.97 5.96
C VAL A 7 31.89 2.95 4.43
N LEU A 8 33.02 3.24 3.78
CA LEU A 8 33.21 3.03 2.35
C LEU A 8 34.67 2.64 2.13
N ASN A 9 34.97 1.35 2.23
CA ASN A 9 35.99 0.68 1.40
C ASN A 9 36.09 -0.78 1.82
N GLN A 10 35.79 -1.68 0.88
CA GLN A 10 36.59 -2.87 0.54
C GLN A 10 35.70 -3.85 -0.22
N SER A 11 35.88 -3.93 -1.54
CA SER A 11 35.66 -5.17 -2.27
C SER A 11 36.66 -5.23 -3.40
N ILE A 12 37.46 -6.28 -3.33
CA ILE A 12 38.77 -6.46 -3.90
C ILE A 12 38.66 -6.96 -5.34
N LYS A 13 39.54 -6.43 -6.19
CA LYS A 13 39.87 -6.96 -7.51
C LYS A 13 40.39 -8.39 -7.39
N VAL A 14 39.82 -9.33 -8.13
CA VAL A 14 40.53 -10.56 -8.54
C VAL A 14 40.40 -10.66 -10.05
N GLY A 15 41.50 -10.37 -10.73
CA GLY A 15 41.70 -10.75 -12.11
C GLY A 15 42.48 -12.06 -12.17
N LEU A 16 42.20 -12.86 -13.19
CA LEU A 16 43.14 -13.80 -13.79
C LEU A 16 42.75 -14.01 -15.26
N THR A 17 43.69 -13.63 -16.12
CA THR A 17 43.81 -13.90 -17.56
C THR A 17 44.01 -15.41 -17.79
N VAL A 18 43.72 -16.03 -18.95
CA VAL A 18 44.45 -16.02 -20.24
C VAL A 18 43.63 -16.91 -21.21
N GLY A 19 43.37 -16.53 -22.46
CA GLY A 19 44.02 -17.22 -23.59
C GLY A 19 43.07 -17.41 -24.79
N ALA A 20 43.57 -17.05 -25.98
CA ALA A 20 42.86 -16.85 -27.25
C ALA A 20 42.47 -18.15 -28.00
N VAL A 21 41.54 -18.04 -28.97
CA VAL A 21 41.72 -18.43 -30.40
C VAL A 21 40.63 -17.73 -31.24
N ALA A 22 41.05 -17.07 -32.33
CA ALA A 22 40.18 -16.59 -33.40
C ALA A 22 40.00 -17.69 -34.48
N MET A 23 38.80 -17.84 -35.03
CA MET A 23 38.58 -18.34 -36.39
C MET A 23 37.25 -17.79 -36.96
N LEU A 24 37.37 -17.11 -38.10
CA LEU A 24 36.28 -16.69 -38.99
C LEU A 24 35.72 -17.89 -39.74
N VAL A 25 34.40 -18.01 -39.91
CA VAL A 25 33.78 -18.57 -41.13
C VAL A 25 32.41 -17.92 -41.33
N ALA A 26 32.23 -17.26 -42.48
CA ALA A 26 30.94 -16.86 -43.04
C ALA A 26 30.36 -18.01 -43.88
N CYS A 27 29.05 -18.25 -43.81
CA CYS A 27 28.28 -18.87 -44.89
C CYS A 27 26.78 -18.49 -44.78
N SER A 28 26.28 -17.93 -45.86
CA SER A 28 24.88 -17.74 -46.26
C SER A 28 24.11 -19.06 -46.42
N GLY A 29 22.79 -19.07 -46.20
CA GLY A 29 21.91 -20.13 -46.74
C GLY A 29 20.59 -20.38 -46.01
N GLN A 30 19.50 -19.93 -46.64
CA GLN A 30 18.16 -20.53 -46.79
C GLN A 30 17.48 -21.36 -45.68
N ASP A 31 16.24 -20.94 -45.39
CA ASP A 31 15.00 -21.69 -45.15
C ASP A 31 15.07 -23.17 -44.71
N SER A 32 14.42 -23.48 -43.58
CA SER A 32 13.27 -24.42 -43.54
C SER A 32 12.79 -24.72 -42.12
N ALA A 33 11.51 -24.41 -41.89
CA ALA A 33 10.51 -25.20 -41.16
C ALA A 33 10.90 -25.89 -39.83
N LYS A 34 10.39 -25.34 -38.71
CA LYS A 34 9.93 -26.15 -37.57
C LYS A 34 8.51 -25.76 -37.16
N LYS A 35 7.59 -26.69 -37.41
CA LYS A 35 6.21 -26.73 -36.90
C LYS A 35 6.21 -26.60 -35.38
N SER A 36 5.60 -25.54 -34.88
CA SER A 36 5.15 -25.42 -33.49
C SER A 36 3.63 -25.66 -33.45
N LYS A 37 3.21 -26.56 -32.56
CA LYS A 37 1.82 -26.99 -32.38
C LYS A 37 0.96 -25.81 -31.93
N LYS A 38 -0.12 -25.59 -32.69
CA LYS A 38 -1.19 -24.62 -32.44
C LYS A 38 -1.94 -25.02 -31.16
N SER A 39 -1.77 -24.27 -30.07
CA SER A 39 -2.73 -24.23 -28.97
C SER A 39 -3.91 -23.36 -29.41
N LYS A 40 -5.10 -23.90 -29.25
CA LYS A 40 -6.38 -23.35 -29.68
C LYS A 40 -6.92 -22.58 -28.48
N TYR A 41 -6.95 -21.25 -28.55
CA TYR A 41 -7.93 -20.32 -27.95
C TYR A 41 -7.33 -18.91 -28.07
N ASP A 42 -7.63 -18.26 -29.19
CA ASP A 42 -7.76 -16.80 -29.28
C ASP A 42 -8.53 -16.55 -30.58
N GLN A 43 -9.82 -16.28 -30.41
CA GLN A 43 -10.65 -15.78 -31.50
C GLN A 43 -10.34 -14.29 -31.58
N GLU A 44 -9.34 -13.92 -32.37
CA GLU A 44 -9.10 -12.53 -32.77
C GLU A 44 -10.35 -12.04 -33.50
N VAL A 45 -11.20 -11.30 -32.79
CA VAL A 45 -12.21 -10.46 -33.41
C VAL A 45 -11.44 -9.30 -34.02
N GLU A 46 -11.19 -9.38 -35.32
CA GLU A 46 -10.55 -8.32 -36.11
C GLU A 46 -11.41 -7.05 -36.02
N PRO A 47 -10.98 -5.98 -35.33
CA PRO A 47 -11.81 -4.79 -35.19
C PRO A 47 -11.68 -3.94 -36.45
N ASN A 48 -12.82 -3.64 -37.06
CA ASN A 48 -12.94 -2.79 -38.24
C ASN A 48 -12.17 -1.47 -38.04
N ALA A 49 -11.22 -1.17 -38.93
CA ALA A 49 -10.33 -0.01 -38.87
C ALA A 49 -11.05 1.34 -38.66
N ARG A 50 -12.35 1.43 -38.98
CA ARG A 50 -13.17 2.61 -38.67
C ARG A 50 -13.41 2.82 -37.17
N GLN A 51 -13.50 1.77 -36.36
CA GLN A 51 -13.73 1.92 -34.91
C GLN A 51 -12.49 2.46 -34.21
N LEU A 52 -11.30 1.98 -34.56
CA LEU A 52 -10.02 2.47 -34.01
C LEU A 52 -9.76 3.95 -34.30
N ALA A 53 -10.19 4.46 -35.46
CA ALA A 53 -10.07 5.88 -35.79
C ALA A 53 -10.98 6.78 -34.95
N VAL A 54 -12.14 6.29 -34.52
CA VAL A 54 -13.04 7.02 -33.63
C VAL A 54 -12.45 7.10 -32.22
N TYR A 55 -11.95 6.00 -31.66
CA TYR A 55 -11.34 5.99 -30.33
C TYR A 55 -10.05 6.81 -30.23
N LYS A 56 -9.33 7.03 -31.34
CA LYS A 56 -8.15 7.90 -31.36
C LYS A 56 -8.49 9.40 -31.48
N ALA A 57 -9.68 9.73 -31.99
CA ALA A 57 -10.14 11.11 -32.16
C ALA A 57 -10.82 11.68 -30.89
N VAL A 58 -11.42 10.82 -30.08
CA VAL A 58 -11.86 11.16 -28.72
C VAL A 58 -10.82 10.61 -27.74
N GLY A 59 -9.90 11.45 -27.27
CA GLY A 59 -8.73 11.07 -26.45
C GLY A 59 -9.04 10.47 -25.08
N TYR A 60 -9.81 9.38 -25.02
CA TYR A 60 -10.04 8.59 -23.83
C TYR A 60 -8.90 7.59 -23.68
N SER A 61 -7.82 8.06 -23.04
CA SER A 61 -6.94 7.17 -22.29
C SER A 61 -7.81 6.49 -21.23
N ILE A 62 -8.06 5.19 -21.36
CA ILE A 62 -8.60 4.42 -20.23
C ILE A 62 -7.42 4.22 -19.28
N ASP A 63 -7.13 5.23 -18.47
CA ASP A 63 -6.41 4.98 -17.22
C ASP A 63 -7.25 3.97 -16.46
N PRO A 64 -6.68 2.84 -15.98
CA PRO A 64 -7.42 1.93 -15.11
C PRO A 64 -7.87 2.73 -13.89
N GLN A 65 -9.15 3.14 -13.89
CA GLN A 65 -9.72 3.83 -12.74
C GLN A 65 -9.78 2.81 -11.61
N LEU A 66 -8.84 2.93 -10.67
CA LEU A 66 -8.89 2.18 -9.43
C LEU A 66 -10.24 2.47 -8.75
N PRO A 67 -10.88 1.46 -8.14
CA PRO A 67 -12.10 1.69 -7.39
C PRO A 67 -11.89 2.79 -6.33
N PRO A 68 -12.92 3.59 -6.03
CA PRO A 68 -12.80 4.63 -5.01
C PRO A 68 -12.44 4.00 -3.66
N TYR A 69 -11.67 4.74 -2.85
CA TYR A 69 -11.42 4.35 -1.48
C TYR A 69 -12.66 4.56 -0.62
N GLU A 70 -13.03 3.54 0.13
CA GLU A 70 -14.04 3.60 1.18
C GLU A 70 -13.38 3.23 2.51
N PRO A 71 -13.49 4.08 3.55
CA PRO A 71 -13.03 3.75 4.90
C PRO A 71 -13.70 2.49 5.44
N LYS A 72 -13.01 1.74 6.29
CA LYS A 72 -13.64 0.66 7.06
C LYS A 72 -14.84 1.16 7.85
N THR A 73 -15.89 0.35 7.87
CA THR A 73 -17.16 0.67 8.50
C THR A 73 -17.11 0.45 10.02
N LEU A 74 -17.88 1.26 10.75
CA LEU A 74 -18.04 1.13 12.21
C LEU A 74 -19.19 0.16 12.53
N ASN A 75 -18.91 -0.86 13.34
CA ASN A 75 -19.90 -1.82 13.81
C ASN A 75 -20.87 -1.16 14.80
N GLU A 76 -22.11 -1.65 14.86
CA GLU A 76 -23.13 -1.11 15.77
C GLU A 76 -22.73 -1.23 17.25
N SER A 77 -22.09 -2.35 17.61
CA SER A 77 -21.55 -2.61 18.95
C SER A 77 -20.47 -1.60 19.37
N ALA A 78 -19.78 -1.01 18.40
CA ALA A 78 -18.64 -0.12 18.58
C ALA A 78 -19.03 1.38 18.62
N ARG A 79 -20.26 1.75 18.26
CA ARG A 79 -20.72 3.16 18.20
C ARG A 79 -20.60 3.91 19.53
N GLY A 80 -20.73 3.21 20.65
CA GLY A 80 -20.66 3.81 21.99
C GLY A 80 -19.25 3.92 22.58
N ILE A 81 -18.19 3.59 21.83
CA ILE A 81 -16.81 3.59 22.32
C ILE A 81 -16.18 4.96 22.08
N ALA A 82 -15.80 5.63 23.18
CA ALA A 82 -15.12 6.92 23.11
C ALA A 82 -13.63 6.75 22.82
N VAL A 83 -13.05 7.65 22.03
CA VAL A 83 -11.61 7.72 21.76
C VAL A 83 -11.07 9.06 22.25
N ALA A 84 -9.97 9.04 23.00
CA ALA A 84 -9.28 10.22 23.50
C ALA A 84 -7.76 10.06 23.36
N TYR A 85 -7.03 11.17 23.44
CA TYR A 85 -5.56 11.19 23.47
C TYR A 85 -4.98 11.17 24.90
N THR A 86 -5.86 11.22 25.90
CA THR A 86 -5.47 11.23 27.31
C THR A 86 -5.95 9.95 27.98
N MET A 87 -5.25 9.54 29.03
CA MET A 87 -5.69 8.41 29.85
C MET A 87 -6.86 8.84 30.73
N PRO A 88 -7.97 8.10 30.75
CA PRO A 88 -9.10 8.43 31.61
C PRO A 88 -8.78 8.13 33.08
N TYR A 89 -9.31 8.95 33.98
CA TYR A 89 -9.19 8.74 35.42
C TYR A 89 -10.28 7.77 35.91
N ASN A 90 -9.96 6.96 36.92
CA ASN A 90 -10.88 6.00 37.55
C ASN A 90 -11.43 4.89 36.63
N CYS A 91 -10.68 4.50 35.59
CA CYS A 91 -11.02 3.37 34.74
C CYS A 91 -10.02 2.23 34.88
N LYS A 92 -10.48 0.99 34.67
CA LYS A 92 -9.64 -0.21 34.69
C LYS A 92 -9.04 -0.45 33.30
N VAL A 93 -7.74 -0.70 33.22
CA VAL A 93 -7.09 -1.10 31.97
C VAL A 93 -7.48 -2.53 31.62
N LEU A 94 -7.98 -2.74 30.40
CA LEU A 94 -8.31 -4.05 29.85
C LEU A 94 -7.21 -4.62 28.95
N GLY A 95 -6.45 -3.76 28.28
CA GLY A 95 -5.36 -4.16 27.39
C GLY A 95 -5.10 -3.13 26.30
N GLU A 96 -4.46 -3.57 25.22
CA GLU A 96 -4.15 -2.76 24.04
C GLU A 96 -4.83 -3.36 22.80
N VAL A 97 -5.25 -2.50 21.89
CA VAL A 97 -5.80 -2.87 20.59
C VAL A 97 -5.15 -2.07 19.48
N GLU A 98 -5.14 -2.66 18.29
CA GLU A 98 -4.67 -2.04 17.05
C GLU A 98 -5.86 -1.89 16.09
N GLY A 99 -6.00 -0.71 15.51
CA GLY A 99 -6.85 -0.48 14.34
C GLY A 99 -5.99 -0.18 13.14
N LYS A 100 -6.37 -0.71 11.98
CA LYS A 100 -5.66 -0.47 10.72
C LYS A 100 -6.61 -0.24 9.56
N ASP A 101 -6.18 0.56 8.60
CA ASP A 101 -6.85 0.62 7.29
C ASP A 101 -5.82 0.70 6.15
N GLU A 102 -6.17 0.15 5.00
CA GLU A 102 -5.28 -0.08 3.86
C GLU A 102 -5.96 0.38 2.56
N ALA A 103 -5.22 1.15 1.76
CA ALA A 103 -5.67 1.73 0.50
C ALA A 103 -5.23 0.94 -0.74
N GLY A 104 -4.59 -0.23 -0.55
CA GLY A 104 -4.03 -1.02 -1.63
C GLY A 104 -5.06 -1.34 -2.73
N GLY A 105 -4.70 -1.06 -3.98
CA GLY A 105 -5.56 -1.34 -5.14
C GLY A 105 -6.79 -0.43 -5.30
N LYS A 106 -6.89 0.65 -4.50
CA LYS A 106 -7.94 1.67 -4.59
C LYS A 106 -7.34 3.02 -4.96
N ALA A 107 -8.18 3.97 -5.36
CA ALA A 107 -7.78 5.36 -5.50
C ALA A 107 -7.22 5.88 -4.16
N GLY A 108 -6.18 6.71 -4.20
CA GLY A 108 -5.50 7.18 -2.99
C GLY A 108 -6.44 7.97 -2.06
N PRO A 109 -6.58 7.60 -0.78
CA PRO A 109 -7.45 8.31 0.15
C PRO A 109 -6.85 9.64 0.61
N THR A 110 -7.69 10.48 1.24
CA THR A 110 -7.21 11.59 2.06
C THR A 110 -6.71 11.11 3.43
N PHE A 111 -5.97 11.96 4.14
CA PHE A 111 -5.51 11.69 5.51
C PHE A 111 -6.67 11.39 6.46
N GLU A 112 -7.78 12.11 6.30
CA GLU A 112 -8.96 11.99 7.13
C GLU A 112 -9.68 10.65 6.87
N GLN A 113 -9.81 10.27 5.60
CA GLN A 113 -10.50 9.03 5.20
C GLN A 113 -9.78 7.77 5.71
N ILE A 114 -8.46 7.70 5.54
CA ILE A 114 -7.67 6.54 6.02
C ILE A 114 -7.67 6.47 7.55
N ARG A 115 -7.60 7.63 8.22
CA ARG A 115 -7.60 7.73 9.68
C ARG A 115 -8.96 7.36 10.26
N GLU A 116 -10.05 7.82 9.64
CA GLU A 116 -11.41 7.46 10.03
C GLU A 116 -11.60 5.94 9.98
N GLY A 117 -11.23 5.31 8.86
CA GLY A 117 -11.35 3.87 8.70
C GLY A 117 -10.51 3.08 9.71
N ALA A 118 -9.27 3.51 9.98
CA ALA A 118 -8.44 2.89 11.01
C ALA A 118 -9.00 3.11 12.43
N THR A 119 -9.61 4.26 12.69
CA THR A 119 -10.29 4.56 13.97
C THR A 119 -11.55 3.72 14.15
N ASN A 120 -12.31 3.47 13.07
CA ASN A 120 -13.46 2.59 13.08
C ASN A 120 -13.03 1.15 13.36
N ASP A 121 -11.98 0.67 12.70
CA ASP A 121 -11.39 -0.64 12.95
C ASP A 121 -10.93 -0.76 14.42
N LEU A 122 -10.25 0.25 14.95
CA LEU A 122 -9.82 0.31 16.36
C LEU A 122 -11.00 0.12 17.32
N ARG A 123 -12.11 0.83 17.09
CA ARG A 123 -13.32 0.69 17.91
C ARG A 123 -13.98 -0.67 17.74
N ASN A 124 -13.97 -1.22 16.53
CA ASN A 124 -14.49 -2.57 16.28
C ASN A 124 -13.69 -3.62 17.07
N GLN A 125 -12.36 -3.57 17.02
CA GLN A 125 -11.50 -4.48 17.79
C GLN A 125 -11.70 -4.31 19.31
N ALA A 126 -11.88 -3.07 19.77
CA ALA A 126 -12.17 -2.81 21.18
C ALA A 126 -13.51 -3.38 21.64
N ALA A 127 -14.54 -3.36 20.78
CA ALA A 127 -15.85 -3.88 21.10
C ALA A 127 -15.83 -5.39 21.40
N ASP A 128 -14.90 -6.12 20.78
CA ASP A 128 -14.74 -7.56 20.98
C ASP A 128 -14.13 -7.94 22.35
N LEU A 129 -13.52 -6.98 23.05
CA LEU A 129 -12.86 -7.23 24.35
C LEU A 129 -13.81 -7.31 25.54
N VAL A 130 -15.06 -6.88 25.40
CA VAL A 130 -16.00 -6.77 26.52
C VAL A 130 -17.33 -7.44 26.23
N ARG A 131 -17.88 -8.03 27.29
CA ARG A 131 -19.26 -8.52 27.29
C ARG A 131 -20.17 -7.29 27.44
N GLY A 132 -21.25 -7.25 26.68
CA GLY A 132 -22.11 -6.06 26.55
C GLY A 132 -22.51 -5.42 27.90
N GLY A 133 -22.74 -4.11 27.89
CA GLY A 133 -23.13 -3.32 29.07
C GLY A 133 -22.01 -2.47 29.68
N GLN A 134 -20.75 -2.68 29.29
CA GLN A 134 -19.61 -1.90 29.79
C GLN A 134 -19.32 -0.67 28.91
N ARG A 135 -18.99 0.45 29.56
CA ARG A 135 -18.54 1.70 28.94
C ARG A 135 -17.04 1.62 28.68
N LEU A 136 -16.68 1.54 27.40
CA LEU A 136 -15.29 1.54 26.97
C LEU A 136 -14.79 2.93 26.59
N MET A 137 -13.54 3.18 26.92
CA MET A 137 -12.78 4.33 26.47
C MET A 137 -11.42 3.89 25.93
N LEU A 138 -11.03 4.47 24.80
CA LEU A 138 -9.76 4.22 24.13
C LEU A 138 -8.85 5.41 24.32
N SER A 139 -7.61 5.15 24.75
CA SER A 139 -6.56 6.17 24.81
C SER A 139 -5.51 5.87 23.75
N VAL A 140 -5.43 6.73 22.73
CA VAL A 140 -4.50 6.57 21.60
C VAL A 140 -3.06 6.70 22.10
N SER A 141 -2.25 5.68 21.86
CA SER A 141 -0.85 5.63 22.29
C SER A 141 0.12 5.89 21.14
N LYS A 142 -0.24 5.46 19.91
CA LYS A 142 0.62 5.60 18.74
C LYS A 142 -0.22 5.64 17.47
N GLU A 143 0.15 6.54 16.57
CA GLU A 143 -0.36 6.60 15.19
C GLU A 143 0.84 6.43 14.25
N ALA A 144 0.64 5.72 13.15
CA ALA A 144 1.63 5.52 12.10
C ALA A 144 0.95 5.45 10.74
N MET A 145 1.48 6.18 9.77
CA MET A 145 0.98 6.22 8.41
C MET A 145 2.10 5.99 7.43
N ILE A 146 1.88 5.06 6.51
CA ILE A 146 2.84 4.69 5.48
C ILE A 146 2.32 5.19 4.13
N CYS A 147 3.18 5.91 3.42
CA CYS A 147 2.93 6.40 2.08
C CYS A 147 3.92 5.79 1.10
N GLN A 148 3.49 5.63 -0.14
CA GLN A 148 4.35 5.28 -1.25
C GLN A 148 4.73 6.55 -2.02
N VAL A 149 6.02 6.78 -2.25
CA VAL A 149 6.55 7.93 -2.99
C VAL A 149 7.21 7.44 -4.27
N ARG A 150 6.83 8.03 -5.41
CA ARG A 150 7.49 7.79 -6.70
C ARG A 150 8.78 8.60 -6.77
N THR A 151 9.89 7.89 -6.90
CA THR A 151 11.24 8.47 -7.02
C THR A 151 11.65 8.62 -8.49
N LYS A 152 12.75 9.35 -8.73
CA LYS A 152 13.33 9.49 -10.07
C LYS A 152 13.78 8.09 -10.55
N LYS A 153 13.23 7.62 -11.68
CA LYS A 153 13.34 6.27 -12.29
C LYS A 153 12.18 5.29 -12.02
N ASP A 154 10.97 5.78 -11.75
CA ASP A 154 9.76 4.94 -11.60
C ASP A 154 9.85 3.87 -10.52
N LYS A 155 10.74 4.10 -9.55
CA LYS A 155 10.83 3.27 -8.35
C LYS A 155 9.95 3.86 -7.28
N TYR A 156 9.24 3.00 -6.59
CA TYR A 156 8.41 3.35 -5.46
C TYR A 156 9.17 3.06 -4.16
N GLN A 157 9.10 3.99 -3.21
CA GLN A 157 9.64 3.82 -1.88
C GLN A 157 8.54 4.04 -0.85
N GLU A 158 8.52 3.22 0.18
CA GLU A 158 7.62 3.40 1.32
C GLU A 158 8.29 4.29 2.35
N GLU A 159 7.59 5.33 2.79
CA GLU A 159 8.06 6.29 3.77
C GLU A 159 6.99 6.50 4.85
N ASP A 160 7.46 6.77 6.07
CA ASP A 160 6.58 7.22 7.15
C ASP A 160 6.16 8.67 6.88
N CYS A 161 4.86 8.86 6.64
CA CYS A 161 4.25 10.14 6.36
C CYS A 161 3.36 10.64 7.50
N THR A 162 3.44 10.05 8.69
CA THR A 162 2.57 10.37 9.85
C THR A 162 2.57 11.85 10.21
N LEU A 163 3.72 12.51 10.07
CA LEU A 163 3.91 13.92 10.44
C LEU A 163 3.76 14.88 9.25
N TRP A 164 3.31 14.39 8.08
CA TRP A 164 3.16 15.23 6.89
C TRP A 164 1.85 16.00 6.95
N ASN A 165 1.93 17.32 6.76
CA ASN A 165 0.74 18.17 6.69
C ASN A 165 0.04 18.13 5.32
N LYS A 166 0.75 17.67 4.28
CA LYS A 166 0.25 17.59 2.91
C LYS A 166 0.98 16.47 2.17
N LEU A 167 0.23 15.71 1.36
CA LEU A 167 0.79 14.68 0.51
C LEU A 167 1.46 15.32 -0.73
N PRO A 168 2.74 15.02 -1.01
CA PRO A 168 3.38 15.41 -2.26
C PRO A 168 2.63 14.88 -3.49
N PRO A 169 2.64 15.57 -4.64
CA PRO A 169 1.92 15.12 -5.85
C PRO A 169 2.38 13.75 -6.38
N ASN A 170 3.59 13.33 -6.04
CA ASN A 170 4.18 12.05 -6.42
C ASN A 170 4.05 10.97 -5.33
N ALA A 171 3.19 11.17 -4.33
CA ALA A 171 2.99 10.24 -3.23
C ALA A 171 1.52 9.80 -3.12
N GLN A 172 1.31 8.61 -2.58
CA GLN A 172 0.00 8.04 -2.27
C GLN A 172 0.01 7.40 -0.88
N ILE A 173 -1.08 7.51 -0.13
CA ILE A 173 -1.23 6.85 1.16
C ILE A 173 -1.44 5.35 0.92
N LEU A 174 -0.70 4.50 1.63
CA LEU A 174 -0.86 3.04 1.56
C LEU A 174 -1.65 2.49 2.74
N SER A 175 -1.31 2.92 3.95
CA SER A 175 -1.91 2.36 5.16
C SER A 175 -1.83 3.32 6.34
N TYR A 176 -2.79 3.20 7.25
CA TYR A 176 -2.78 3.87 8.54
C TYR A 176 -2.98 2.85 9.65
N ARG A 177 -2.20 2.97 10.72
CA ARG A 177 -2.26 2.12 11.91
C ARG A 177 -2.34 3.00 13.14
N ILE A 178 -3.26 2.67 14.04
CA ILE A 178 -3.48 3.34 15.31
C ILE A 178 -3.48 2.29 16.42
N HIS A 179 -2.75 2.58 17.49
CA HIS A 179 -2.71 1.76 18.70
C HIS A 179 -3.37 2.53 19.83
N ALA A 180 -4.18 1.84 20.63
CA ALA A 180 -4.79 2.43 21.81
C ALA A 180 -4.86 1.45 22.98
N ASN A 181 -4.75 2.00 24.17
CA ASN A 181 -5.09 1.33 25.41
C ASN A 181 -6.61 1.33 25.60
N VAL A 182 -7.16 0.22 26.06
CA VAL A 182 -8.59 0.02 26.31
C VAL A 182 -8.87 0.10 27.80
N PHE A 183 -9.87 0.91 28.15
CA PHE A 183 -10.29 1.14 29.52
C PHE A 183 -11.76 0.82 29.71
N GLU A 184 -12.09 0.13 30.80
CA GLU A 184 -13.44 -0.05 31.31
C GLU A 184 -13.75 1.05 32.33
N CYS A 185 -14.77 1.86 32.05
CA CYS A 185 -15.14 3.04 32.82
C CYS A 185 -16.54 2.93 33.45
N GLY A 186 -16.95 1.72 33.84
CA GLY A 186 -18.26 1.43 34.44
C GLY A 186 -19.30 0.94 33.43
N GLU A 187 -20.58 0.94 33.82
CA GLU A 187 -21.70 0.49 32.99
C GLU A 187 -22.21 1.60 32.05
N LYS A 188 -22.88 1.19 30.96
CA LYS A 188 -23.49 2.07 29.95
C LYS A 188 -24.86 2.58 30.34
#